data_AF-M7TDL5-F1
#
_entry.id   AF-M7TDL5-F1
#
_cell.length_a   1.000
_cell.length_b   1.000
_cell.length_c   1.000
_cell.angle_alpha   90.00
_cell.angle_beta   90.00
_cell.angle_gamma   90.00
#
_symmetry.space_group_name_H-M   'P 1'
#
loop_
_entity.id
_entity.type
_entity.pdbx_description
1 polymer ?
#
loop_
_entity_poly.entity_id
_entity_poly.type
_entity_poly.pdbx_seq_one_letter_code
_entity_poly.pdbx_strand_id
1 'polypeptide(L)'
;MKFSYAAIILGAASIVSAQSAACTAAVAAVPACGASCIDTATSKYCSGADDYACECSSDTFSEIENEATDCVVAACGVNVAIEVLDAVSKVCTTCV
;
A
#
# COMPACT_ATOMS: atom_id res chain seq x y z
N MET A 1 -9.40 -43.53 8.02
CA MET A 1 -8.68 -43.25 6.76
C MET A 1 -8.44 -41.73 6.74
N LYS A 2 -7.35 -41.15 7.26
CA LYS A 2 -5.94 -41.26 6.88
C LYS A 2 -5.73 -40.98 5.39
N PHE A 3 -6.17 -39.83 4.90
CA PHE A 3 -5.72 -39.26 3.63
C PHE A 3 -4.54 -38.35 3.98
N SER A 4 -3.37 -38.96 4.19
CA SER A 4 -2.32 -39.04 3.17
C SER A 4 -1.90 -37.64 2.73
N TYR A 5 -0.90 -37.15 3.49
CA TYR A 5 0.05 -36.14 3.07
C TYR A 5 0.65 -36.55 1.72
N ALA A 6 0.11 -36.03 0.64
CA ALA A 6 0.68 -36.15 -0.69
C ALA A 6 0.70 -34.75 -1.31
N ALA A 7 1.91 -34.19 -1.33
CA ALA A 7 2.43 -33.30 -2.35
C ALA A 7 1.46 -32.25 -2.95
N ILE A 8 1.46 -31.05 -2.36
CA ILE A 8 1.22 -29.83 -3.13
C ILE A 8 2.57 -29.08 -3.17
N ILE A 9 3.46 -29.58 -4.00
CA ILE A 9 4.62 -28.84 -4.49
C ILE A 9 4.29 -28.61 -5.97
N LEU A 10 3.64 -27.49 -6.31
CA LEU A 10 3.43 -26.90 -7.65
C LEU A 10 2.28 -25.87 -7.53
N GLY A 11 2.61 -24.59 -7.29
CA GLY A 11 1.59 -23.55 -7.19
C GLY A 11 2.02 -22.16 -6.73
N ALA A 12 3.32 -21.86 -6.57
CA ALA A 12 3.79 -20.54 -6.14
C ALA A 12 3.77 -19.48 -7.27
N ALA A 13 3.58 -19.87 -8.54
CA ALA A 13 3.66 -18.95 -9.68
C ALA A 13 2.36 -18.20 -9.99
N SER A 14 1.20 -18.63 -9.47
CA SER A 14 -0.11 -17.98 -9.74
C SER A 14 -0.58 -17.07 -8.61
N ILE A 15 -0.03 -17.20 -7.41
CA ILE A 15 -0.30 -16.29 -6.29
C ILE A 15 0.39 -14.92 -6.49
N VAL A 16 1.59 -14.90 -7.06
CA VAL A 16 2.32 -13.65 -7.34
C VAL A 16 1.58 -12.76 -8.34
N SER A 17 0.93 -13.35 -9.35
CA SER A 17 0.13 -12.62 -10.34
C SER A 17 -1.20 -12.07 -9.79
N ALA A 18 -1.78 -12.73 -8.78
CA ALA A 18 -3.01 -12.27 -8.15
C ALA A 18 -2.73 -11.17 -7.11
N GLN A 19 -1.65 -11.30 -6.33
CA GLN A 19 -1.21 -10.28 -5.37
C GLN A 19 -0.81 -8.99 -6.07
N SER A 20 -0.05 -9.09 -7.17
CA SER A 20 0.32 -7.91 -7.96
C SER A 20 -0.89 -7.21 -8.60
N ALA A 21 -1.86 -7.96 -9.14
CA ALA A 21 -3.09 -7.36 -9.67
C ALA A 21 -3.95 -6.69 -8.59
N ALA A 22 -4.08 -7.30 -7.42
CA ALA A 22 -4.80 -6.72 -6.28
C ALA A 22 -4.09 -5.46 -5.75
N CYS A 23 -2.76 -5.49 -5.69
CA CYS A 23 -1.94 -4.35 -5.32
C CYS A 23 -2.10 -3.19 -6.31
N THR A 24 -1.99 -3.44 -7.62
CA THR A 24 -2.23 -2.41 -8.65
C THR A 24 -3.63 -1.81 -8.52
N ALA A 25 -4.65 -2.62 -8.24
CA ALA A 25 -6.01 -2.13 -8.04
C ALA A 25 -6.14 -1.27 -6.77
N ALA A 26 -5.44 -1.63 -5.67
CA ALA A 26 -5.41 -0.85 -4.44
C ALA A 26 -4.71 0.50 -4.65
N VAL A 27 -3.55 0.51 -5.31
CA VAL A 27 -2.80 1.74 -5.64
C VAL A 27 -3.64 2.65 -6.56
N ALA A 28 -4.33 2.07 -7.56
CA ALA A 28 -5.22 2.83 -8.44
C ALA A 28 -6.47 3.40 -7.74
N ALA A 29 -6.83 2.88 -6.56
CA ALA A 29 -7.92 3.40 -5.74
C ALA A 29 -7.51 4.61 -4.88
N VAL A 30 -6.21 4.88 -4.73
CA VAL A 30 -5.72 6.05 -3.99
C VAL A 30 -6.13 7.33 -4.73
N PRO A 31 -6.82 8.28 -4.05
CA PRO A 31 -7.20 9.54 -4.66
C PRO A 31 -6.00 10.33 -5.19
N ALA A 32 -6.05 10.74 -6.47
CA ALA A 32 -4.96 11.44 -7.14
C ALA A 32 -4.57 12.78 -6.48
N CYS A 33 -5.48 13.42 -5.76
CA CYS A 33 -5.20 14.65 -5.03
C CYS A 33 -4.20 14.46 -3.87
N GLY A 34 -4.08 13.24 -3.33
CA GLY A 34 -3.18 12.90 -2.23
C GLY A 34 -1.91 12.21 -2.70
N ALA A 35 -1.92 11.61 -3.89
CA ALA A 35 -0.81 10.81 -4.41
C ALA A 35 0.53 11.58 -4.44
N SER A 36 0.54 12.84 -4.89
CA SER A 36 1.77 13.65 -4.92
C SER A 36 2.30 14.01 -3.53
N CYS A 37 1.41 14.17 -2.55
CA CYS A 37 1.78 14.43 -1.16
C CYS A 37 2.44 13.20 -0.54
N ILE A 38 1.87 12.01 -0.79
CA ILE A 38 2.40 10.73 -0.32
C ILE A 38 3.75 10.45 -0.97
N ASP A 39 3.88 10.59 -2.30
CA ASP A 39 5.16 10.38 -3.01
C ASP A 39 6.28 11.27 -2.44
N THR A 40 5.97 12.55 -2.22
CA THR A 40 6.90 13.51 -1.60
C THR A 40 7.33 13.07 -0.20
N ALA A 41 6.38 12.62 0.64
CA ALA A 41 6.69 12.15 1.99
C ALA A 41 7.51 10.84 1.94
N THR A 42 7.08 9.87 1.14
CA THR A 42 7.78 8.59 0.91
C THR A 42 9.23 8.80 0.50
N SER A 43 9.50 9.75 -0.41
CA SER A 43 10.85 10.02 -0.92
C SER A 43 11.86 10.42 0.17
N LYS A 44 11.39 10.83 1.36
CA LYS A 44 12.24 11.16 2.52
C LYS A 44 12.67 9.92 3.33
N TYR A 45 11.88 8.85 3.30
CA TYR A 45 12.07 7.68 4.17
C TYR A 45 12.43 6.41 3.40
N CYS A 46 11.97 6.29 2.15
CA CYS A 46 12.11 5.10 1.32
C CYS A 46 12.88 5.38 0.03
N SER A 47 13.37 4.33 -0.60
CA SER A 47 14.24 4.43 -1.79
C SER A 47 13.48 4.72 -3.09
N GLY A 48 12.14 4.72 -3.06
CA GLY A 48 11.24 5.01 -4.19
C GLY A 48 9.78 4.75 -3.84
N ALA A 49 8.85 5.24 -4.69
CA ALA A 49 7.38 5.22 -4.50
C ALA A 49 6.70 3.84 -4.68
N ASP A 50 7.50 2.79 -4.90
CA ASP A 50 7.03 1.40 -5.04
C ASP A 50 7.67 0.50 -3.98
N ASP A 51 8.37 1.08 -3.00
CA ASP A 51 8.97 0.35 -1.88
C ASP A 51 7.92 0.14 -0.79
N TYR A 52 6.84 -0.60 -1.13
CA TYR A 52 5.72 -0.84 -0.22
C TYR A 52 6.15 -1.53 1.08
N ALA A 53 7.23 -2.33 1.04
CA ALA A 53 7.79 -2.93 2.25
C ALA A 53 8.38 -1.87 3.21
N CYS A 54 8.99 -0.82 2.68
CA CYS A 54 9.44 0.33 3.46
C CYS A 54 8.27 1.24 3.86
N GLU A 55 7.42 1.64 2.92
CA GLU A 55 6.31 2.58 3.12
C GLU A 55 5.33 2.07 4.18
N CYS A 56 5.09 0.77 4.20
CA CYS A 56 4.10 0.13 5.08
C CYS A 56 4.71 -0.48 6.34
N SER A 57 6.01 -0.31 6.56
CA SER A 57 6.60 -0.57 7.87
C SER A 57 5.93 0.33 8.91
N SER A 58 5.62 -0.18 10.10
CA SER A 58 4.83 0.57 11.10
C SER A 58 5.40 1.95 11.42
N ASP A 59 6.73 2.03 11.50
CA ASP A 59 7.45 3.24 11.85
C ASP A 59 7.41 4.24 10.69
N THR A 60 7.78 3.78 9.49
CA THR A 60 7.80 4.60 8.28
C THR A 60 6.41 5.08 7.86
N PHE A 61 5.40 4.21 7.94
CA PHE A 61 4.02 4.56 7.61
C PHE A 61 3.52 5.71 8.49
N SER A 62 3.79 5.64 9.80
CA SER A 62 3.39 6.69 10.74
C SER A 62 4.09 8.03 10.43
N GLU A 63 5.35 7.98 10.03
CA GLU A 63 6.13 9.16 9.63
C GLU A 63 5.60 9.78 8.32
N ILE A 64 5.35 8.95 7.31
CA ILE A 64 4.77 9.36 6.02
C ILE A 64 3.39 9.97 6.23
N GLU A 65 2.52 9.32 7.00
CA GLU A 65 1.17 9.82 7.30
C GLU A 65 1.22 11.19 7.99
N ASN A 66 2.06 11.38 9.00
CA ASN A 66 2.19 12.67 9.68
C ASN A 66 2.68 13.78 8.73
N GLU A 67 3.64 13.47 7.86
CA GLU A 67 4.19 14.45 6.90
C GLU A 67 3.20 14.75 5.76
N ALA A 68 2.48 13.74 5.27
CA ALA A 68 1.55 13.88 4.15
C ALA A 68 0.21 14.49 4.57
N THR A 69 -0.23 14.31 5.82
CA THR A 69 -1.57 14.71 6.29
C THR A 69 -1.90 16.16 5.96
N ASP A 70 -1.03 17.12 6.29
CA ASP A 70 -1.31 18.55 6.05
C ASP A 70 -1.43 18.87 4.56
N CYS A 71 -0.59 18.24 3.72
CA CYS A 71 -0.63 18.37 2.27
C CYS A 71 -1.91 17.75 1.69
N VAL A 72 -2.26 16.53 2.11
CA VAL A 72 -3.45 15.82 1.66
C VAL A 72 -4.72 16.57 2.06
N VAL A 73 -4.80 17.08 3.30
CA VAL A 73 -5.95 17.88 3.75
C VAL A 73 -6.06 19.18 2.95
N ALA A 74 -4.95 19.85 2.63
CA ALA A 74 -4.95 21.07 1.83
C ALA A 74 -5.36 20.81 0.36
N ALA A 75 -4.94 19.68 -0.22
CA ALA A 75 -5.18 19.35 -1.62
C ALA A 75 -6.53 18.66 -1.88
N CYS A 76 -6.95 17.77 -0.97
CA CYS A 76 -8.13 16.91 -1.10
C CYS A 76 -9.30 17.35 -0.24
N GLY A 77 -9.06 18.11 0.83
CA GLY A 77 -10.02 18.36 1.89
C GLY A 77 -10.09 17.20 2.90
N VAL A 78 -10.62 17.48 4.10
CA VAL A 78 -10.55 16.54 5.25
C VAL A 78 -11.32 15.24 5.02
N ASN A 79 -12.44 15.28 4.30
CA ASN A 79 -13.25 14.10 4.02
C ASN A 79 -12.51 13.12 3.11
N VAL A 80 -11.89 13.64 2.04
CA VAL A 80 -11.13 12.82 1.10
C VAL A 80 -9.79 12.40 1.69
N ALA A 81 -9.20 13.17 2.61
CA ALA A 81 -8.01 12.75 3.34
C ALA A 81 -8.21 11.43 4.12
N ILE A 82 -9.40 11.22 4.69
CA ILE A 82 -9.75 9.96 5.35
C ILE A 82 -9.84 8.81 4.32
N GLU A 83 -10.41 9.07 3.14
CA GLU A 83 -10.46 8.09 2.05
C GLU A 83 -9.06 7.73 1.52
N VAL A 84 -8.16 8.72 1.46
CA VAL A 84 -6.74 8.50 1.12
C VAL A 84 -6.09 7.57 2.15
N LEU A 85 -6.20 7.86 3.45
CA LEU A 85 -5.63 7.03 4.51
C LEU A 85 -6.14 5.58 4.47
N ASP A 86 -7.45 5.37 4.26
CA ASP A 86 -8.03 4.03 4.12
C ASP A 86 -7.46 3.30 2.89
N ALA A 87 -7.35 4.00 1.75
CA ALA A 87 -6.79 3.45 0.52
C ALA A 87 -5.31 3.06 0.68
N VAL A 88 -4.48 3.90 1.30
CA VAL A 88 -3.05 3.60 1.53
C VAL A 88 -2.89 2.48 2.55
N SER A 89 -3.70 2.42 3.59
CA SER A 89 -3.74 1.28 4.52
C SER A 89 -4.09 -0.03 3.81
N LYS A 90 -4.98 0.03 2.82
CA LYS A 90 -5.34 -1.11 1.98
C LYS A 90 -4.21 -1.52 1.02
N VAL A 91 -3.46 -0.56 0.48
CA VAL A 91 -2.21 -0.83 -0.26
C VAL A 91 -1.27 -1.62 0.65
N CYS A 92 -1.05 -1.17 1.89
CA CYS A 92 -0.15 -1.83 2.83
C CYS A 92 -0.55 -3.25 3.25
N THR A 93 -1.85 -3.55 3.26
CA THR A 93 -2.33 -4.92 3.53
C THR A 93 -2.37 -5.82 2.30
N THR A 94 -2.31 -5.24 1.09
CA THR A 94 -2.44 -5.97 -0.18
C THR A 94 -1.11 -6.15 -0.91
N CYS A 95 -0.18 -5.20 -0.76
CA CYS A 95 1.08 -5.11 -1.50
C CYS A 95 2.30 -5.64 -0.74
N VAL A 96 2.17 -5.85 0.59
CA VAL A 96 3.19 -6.44 1.47
C VAL A 96 2.86 -7.92 1.70
#